data_AF-A0A7V0Q6Y5-F1
#
_entry.id   AF-A0A7V0Q6Y5-F1
#
_cell.length_a   1.000
_cell.length_b   1.000
_cell.length_c   1.000
_cell.angle_alpha   90.00
_cell.angle_beta   90.00
_cell.angle_gamma   90.00
#
_symmetry.space_group_name_H-M   'P 1'
#
loop_
_entity.id
_entity.type
_entity.pdbx_description
1 polymer ?
#
loop_
_entity_poly.entity_id
_entity_poly.type
_entity_poly.pdbx_seq_one_letter_code
_entity_poly.pdbx_strand_id
1 'polypeptide(L)'
;MWPVISFRFGIKGILIWNTNYWTSNLAYPDTFQNPYLDPMSYQRGYGKWKGYIHYWKNGNGRLIYPPPEVFLKYTPVLSAPVSSLRWEALRDGMEDYEYLHMLKSLEVNEDLPQYIREEIKKLLRKINALVQSPTTFPRNPGEWENIRYKMGYLLEKANEYIH
;
A
#
# COMPACT_ATOMS: atom_id res chain seq x y z
N MET A 1 1.45 -4.96 -2.70
CA MET A 1 2.67 -5.26 -3.49
C MET A 1 3.83 -4.29 -3.29
N TRP A 2 3.67 -2.95 -3.28
CA TRP A 2 4.84 -2.05 -3.18
C TRP A 2 5.76 -2.30 -1.97
N PRO A 3 5.26 -2.56 -0.75
CA PRO A 3 6.14 -2.86 0.38
C PRO A 3 6.87 -4.20 0.20
N VAL A 4 6.18 -5.24 -0.28
CA VAL A 4 6.79 -6.54 -0.63
C VAL A 4 7.91 -6.40 -1.67
N ILE A 5 7.69 -5.59 -2.71
CA ILE A 5 8.73 -5.24 -3.69
C ILE A 5 9.90 -4.56 -2.98
N SER A 6 9.63 -3.66 -2.03
CA SER A 6 10.67 -2.97 -1.26
C SER A 6 11.52 -3.98 -0.48
N PHE A 7 10.89 -4.91 0.25
CA PHE A 7 11.59 -6.02 0.91
C PHE A 7 12.47 -6.81 -0.06
N ARG A 8 11.91 -7.24 -1.19
CA ARG A 8 12.59 -8.05 -2.20
C ARG A 8 13.88 -7.41 -2.73
N PHE A 9 13.88 -6.09 -2.85
CA PHE A 9 15.00 -5.31 -3.38
C PHE A 9 15.85 -4.63 -2.29
N GLY A 10 15.64 -4.98 -1.00
CA GLY A 10 16.40 -4.41 0.11
C GLY A 10 16.13 -2.92 0.37
N ILE A 11 14.99 -2.41 -0.09
CA ILE A 11 14.54 -1.03 0.11
C ILE A 11 13.78 -0.96 1.44
N LYS A 12 14.09 0.04 2.26
CA LYS A 12 13.58 0.17 3.65
C LYS A 12 12.14 0.67 3.78
N GLY A 13 11.43 0.89 2.68
CA GLY A 13 10.08 1.41 2.71
C GLY A 13 9.66 2.04 1.39
N ILE A 14 8.58 2.81 1.44
CA ILE A 14 7.97 3.45 0.27
C ILE A 14 7.72 4.94 0.54
N LEU A 15 7.67 5.73 -0.53
CA LEU A 15 7.27 7.13 -0.49
C LEU A 15 6.09 7.35 -1.43
N ILE A 16 5.06 8.01 -0.92
CA ILE A 16 3.89 8.42 -1.69
C ILE A 16 3.80 9.93 -1.62
N TRP A 17 3.89 10.59 -2.77
CA TRP A 17 4.02 12.05 -2.83
C TRP A 17 2.80 12.79 -2.24
N ASN A 18 1.62 12.16 -2.28
CA ASN A 18 0.39 12.66 -1.66
C ASN A 18 -0.64 11.54 -1.49
N THR A 19 -1.44 11.62 -0.43
CA THR A 19 -2.50 10.64 -0.12
C THR A 19 -3.89 11.27 -0.09
N ASN A 20 -4.00 12.59 0.05
CA ASN A 20 -5.25 13.33 0.22
C ASN A 20 -5.39 14.50 -0.77
N TYR A 21 -4.88 14.33 -1.99
CA TYR A 21 -4.93 15.35 -3.05
C TYR A 21 -6.35 15.54 -3.61
N TRP A 22 -7.35 15.88 -2.79
CA TRP A 22 -8.77 15.77 -3.16
C TRP A 22 -9.22 16.72 -4.27
N THR A 23 -8.56 17.87 -4.43
CA THR A 23 -8.94 18.89 -5.40
C THR A 23 -7.71 19.55 -6.03
N SER A 24 -7.86 20.06 -7.25
CA SER A 24 -6.92 21.00 -7.87
C SER A 24 -7.57 22.38 -7.92
N ASN A 25 -6.95 23.37 -7.28
CA ASN A 25 -7.38 24.76 -7.33
C ASN A 25 -7.18 25.42 -8.70
N LEU A 26 -6.42 24.79 -9.62
CA LEU A 26 -6.31 25.26 -10.99
C LEU A 26 -7.50 24.79 -11.83
N ALA A 27 -7.88 23.52 -11.70
CA ALA A 27 -8.99 22.94 -12.46
C ALA A 27 -10.37 23.27 -11.86
N TYR A 28 -10.42 23.43 -10.55
CA TYR A 28 -11.59 23.85 -9.79
C TYR A 28 -11.26 25.14 -9.04
N PRO A 29 -11.19 26.29 -9.72
CA PRO A 29 -10.78 27.55 -9.11
C PRO A 29 -11.83 28.16 -8.19
N ASP A 30 -13.12 27.88 -8.44
CA ASP A 30 -14.25 28.52 -7.76
C ASP A 30 -15.08 27.52 -6.93
N THR A 31 -14.73 26.24 -6.95
CA THR A 31 -15.42 25.18 -6.21
C THR A 31 -14.43 24.06 -5.83
N PHE A 32 -14.90 23.04 -5.12
CA PHE A 32 -14.12 21.84 -4.84
C PHE A 32 -14.46 20.73 -5.82
N GLN A 33 -13.42 20.02 -6.28
CA GLN A 33 -13.61 18.77 -7.00
C GLN A 33 -14.30 17.76 -6.09
N ASN A 34 -15.36 17.12 -6.57
CA ASN A 34 -15.95 15.96 -5.92
C ASN A 34 -15.30 14.67 -6.47
N PRO A 35 -14.35 14.04 -5.75
CA PRO A 35 -13.60 12.90 -6.25
C PRO A 35 -14.42 11.61 -6.38
N TYR A 36 -15.65 11.60 -5.86
CA TYR A 36 -16.59 10.49 -6.05
C TYR A 36 -17.28 10.53 -7.41
N LEU A 37 -17.43 11.73 -7.98
CA LEU A 37 -18.05 11.93 -9.30
C LEU A 37 -17.01 12.12 -10.40
N ASP A 38 -15.89 12.76 -10.07
CA ASP A 38 -14.75 12.93 -10.97
C ASP A 38 -13.44 12.43 -10.33
N PRO A 39 -12.99 11.21 -10.68
CA PRO A 39 -11.79 10.63 -10.10
C PRO A 39 -10.49 11.20 -10.69
N MET A 40 -10.54 12.04 -11.72
CA MET A 40 -9.37 12.54 -12.43
C MET A 40 -8.50 13.41 -11.52
N SER A 41 -7.20 13.12 -11.45
CA SER A 41 -6.27 14.00 -10.73
C SER A 41 -5.69 15.02 -11.71
N TYR A 42 -6.03 16.28 -11.49
CA TYR A 42 -5.52 17.39 -12.29
C TYR A 42 -4.24 17.95 -11.70
N GLN A 43 -3.38 18.47 -12.55
CA GLN A 43 -2.16 19.14 -12.11
C GLN A 43 -2.47 20.35 -11.21
N ARG A 44 -1.60 20.56 -10.22
CA ARG A 44 -1.41 21.86 -9.54
C ARG A 44 0.04 22.29 -9.69
N GLY A 45 0.33 23.59 -9.57
CA GLY A 45 1.70 24.06 -9.57
C GLY A 45 1.85 25.57 -9.77
N TYR A 46 3.02 26.08 -9.40
CA TYR A 46 3.39 27.48 -9.57
C TYR A 46 3.48 27.86 -11.05
N GLY A 47 3.10 29.10 -11.38
CA GLY A 47 3.22 29.66 -12.74
C GLY A 47 2.11 29.25 -13.72
N LYS A 48 1.02 28.62 -13.24
CA LYS A 48 -0.15 28.29 -14.05
C LYS A 48 -1.33 29.20 -13.70
N TRP A 49 -2.12 29.57 -14.71
CA TRP A 49 -3.31 30.42 -14.53
C TRP A 49 -4.51 29.62 -13.99
N LYS A 50 -5.46 30.32 -13.35
CA LYS A 50 -6.74 29.73 -12.94
C LYS A 50 -7.49 29.18 -14.16
N GLY A 51 -8.10 28.01 -14.05
CA GLY A 51 -8.73 27.30 -15.17
C GLY A 51 -7.77 26.50 -16.03
N TYR A 52 -6.47 26.46 -15.70
CA TYR A 52 -5.53 25.58 -16.40
C TYR A 52 -5.86 24.10 -16.12
N ILE A 53 -6.23 23.37 -17.17
CA ILE A 53 -6.54 21.94 -17.10
C ILE A 53 -5.37 21.14 -17.66
N HIS A 54 -4.78 20.30 -16.82
CA HIS A 54 -3.83 19.27 -17.24
C HIS A 54 -4.05 17.99 -16.45
N TYR A 55 -3.99 16.86 -17.13
CA TYR A 55 -4.39 15.56 -16.62
C TYR A 55 -3.16 14.79 -16.14
N TRP A 56 -3.19 14.30 -14.90
CA TRP A 56 -2.27 13.24 -14.47
C TRP A 56 -2.89 11.89 -14.81
N LYS A 57 -3.55 11.25 -13.85
CA LYS A 57 -4.33 10.01 -14.01
C LYS A 57 -5.39 9.93 -12.92
N ASN A 58 -6.39 9.08 -13.11
CA ASN A 58 -7.43 8.84 -12.11
C ASN A 58 -6.82 8.38 -10.78
N GLY A 59 -7.24 9.03 -9.68
CA GLY A 59 -6.83 8.69 -8.32
C GLY A 59 -5.36 8.95 -7.95
N ASN A 60 -4.57 9.60 -8.81
CA ASN A 60 -3.18 9.94 -8.51
C ASN A 60 -3.10 10.95 -7.33
N GLY A 61 -2.32 10.62 -6.30
CA GLY A 61 -2.26 11.45 -5.08
C GLY A 61 -3.45 11.29 -4.12
N ARG A 62 -4.39 10.38 -4.42
CA ARG A 62 -5.61 10.15 -3.62
C ARG A 62 -5.67 8.69 -3.21
N LEU A 63 -5.33 8.37 -1.97
CA LEU A 63 -5.56 7.05 -1.37
C LEU A 63 -6.67 7.09 -0.34
N ILE A 64 -6.94 8.26 0.23
CA ILE A 64 -8.09 8.53 1.09
C ILE A 64 -8.97 9.59 0.45
N TYR A 65 -10.25 9.60 0.80
CA TYR A 65 -11.27 10.46 0.22
C TYR A 65 -11.87 11.38 1.31
N PRO A 66 -12.36 12.58 0.94
CA PRO A 66 -13.03 13.45 1.90
C PRO A 66 -14.36 12.81 2.35
N PRO A 67 -14.86 13.10 3.55
CA PRO A 67 -16.20 12.68 3.95
C PRO A 67 -17.26 13.18 2.94
N PRO A 68 -18.21 12.36 2.46
CA PRO A 68 -19.20 12.78 1.46
C PRO A 68 -20.02 14.02 1.87
N GLU A 69 -20.18 14.25 3.17
CA GLU A 69 -20.92 15.36 3.75
C GLU A 69 -20.35 16.73 3.38
N VAL A 70 -19.05 16.80 3.01
CA VAL A 70 -18.41 18.07 2.58
C VAL A 70 -19.03 18.64 1.31
N PHE A 71 -19.72 17.80 0.53
CA PHE A 71 -20.40 18.22 -0.70
C PHE A 71 -21.90 18.51 -0.50
N LEU A 72 -22.41 18.28 0.72
CA LEU A 72 -23.82 18.47 1.08
C LEU A 72 -24.05 19.67 2.00
N LYS A 73 -23.01 20.14 2.70
CA LYS A 73 -23.09 21.15 3.74
C LYS A 73 -22.09 22.27 3.50
N TYR A 74 -22.49 23.51 3.81
CA TYR A 74 -21.60 24.69 3.82
C TYR A 74 -20.97 24.95 5.20
N THR A 75 -21.07 23.99 6.12
CA THR A 75 -20.47 24.06 7.46
C THR A 75 -19.25 23.15 7.53
N PRO A 76 -18.29 23.43 8.44
CA PRO A 76 -17.18 22.51 8.69
C PRO A 76 -17.68 21.08 8.98
N VAL A 77 -17.01 20.10 8.36
CA VAL A 77 -17.26 18.67 8.56
C VAL A 77 -16.11 18.08 9.36
N LEU A 78 -16.45 17.42 10.48
CA LEU A 78 -15.48 16.81 11.41
C LEU A 78 -15.36 15.28 11.25
N SER A 79 -16.13 14.69 10.33
CA SER A 79 -16.06 13.27 10.01
C SER A 79 -14.65 12.91 9.52
N ALA A 80 -14.19 11.70 9.87
CA ALA A 80 -12.90 11.20 9.40
C ALA A 80 -12.89 10.97 7.88
N PRO A 81 -11.72 11.06 7.20
CA PRO A 81 -11.59 10.68 5.80
C PRO A 81 -12.05 9.25 5.54
N VAL A 82 -12.56 9.01 4.33
CA VAL A 82 -12.99 7.69 3.89
C VAL A 82 -11.81 6.94 3.28
N SER A 83 -11.61 5.69 3.70
CA SER A 83 -10.57 4.82 3.13
C SER A 83 -10.88 4.42 1.68
N SER A 84 -9.90 3.84 0.98
CA SER A 84 -10.09 3.24 -0.34
C SER A 84 -9.47 1.85 -0.42
N LEU A 85 -9.93 1.04 -1.37
CA LEU A 85 -9.33 -0.28 -1.63
C LEU A 85 -7.81 -0.22 -1.85
N ARG A 86 -7.30 0.87 -2.45
CA ARG A 86 -5.86 1.05 -2.67
C ARG A 86 -5.12 1.40 -1.38
N TRP A 87 -5.75 2.11 -0.46
CA TRP A 87 -5.19 2.37 0.87
C TRP A 87 -5.17 1.09 1.70
N GLU A 88 -6.25 0.31 1.66
CA GLU A 88 -6.33 -0.98 2.35
C GLU A 88 -5.29 -1.96 1.83
N ALA A 89 -5.20 -2.14 0.50
CA ALA A 89 -4.17 -2.98 -0.11
C ALA A 89 -2.73 -2.50 0.18
N LEU A 90 -2.55 -1.21 0.48
CA LEU A 90 -1.27 -0.67 0.93
C LEU A 90 -0.98 -1.06 2.37
N ARG A 91 -1.96 -0.92 3.28
CA ARG A 91 -1.85 -1.34 4.69
C ARG A 91 -1.54 -2.83 4.81
N ASP A 92 -2.34 -3.66 4.13
CA ASP A 92 -2.10 -5.09 3.96
C ASP A 92 -0.67 -5.40 3.49
N GLY A 93 -0.19 -4.64 2.51
CA GLY A 93 1.18 -4.79 2.00
C GLY A 93 2.24 -4.42 3.04
N MET A 94 1.99 -3.42 3.88
CA MET A 94 2.90 -3.01 4.96
C MET A 94 2.96 -4.08 6.05
N GLU A 95 1.84 -4.71 6.40
CA GLU A 95 1.81 -5.87 7.31
C GLU A 95 2.61 -7.04 6.72
N ASP A 96 2.42 -7.36 5.43
CA ASP A 96 3.22 -8.37 4.74
C ASP A 96 4.73 -8.06 4.79
N TYR A 97 5.10 -6.79 4.69
CA TYR A 97 6.50 -6.35 4.77
C TYR A 97 7.12 -6.63 6.15
N GLU A 98 6.38 -6.37 7.22
CA GLU A 98 6.83 -6.70 8.58
C GLU A 98 6.95 -8.21 8.77
N TYR A 99 5.96 -8.99 8.31
CA TYR A 99 6.03 -10.46 8.38
C TYR A 99 7.25 -11.01 7.62
N LEU A 100 7.57 -10.45 6.47
CA LEU A 100 8.75 -10.84 5.70
C LEU A 100 10.05 -10.58 6.45
N HIS A 101 10.18 -9.44 7.14
CA HIS A 101 11.36 -9.14 7.97
C HIS A 101 11.45 -10.02 9.22
N MET A 102 10.32 -10.29 9.88
CA MET A 102 10.26 -11.24 10.99
C MET A 102 10.71 -12.63 10.54
N LEU A 103 10.17 -13.14 9.43
CA LEU A 103 10.62 -14.43 8.87
C LEU A 103 12.10 -14.40 8.48
N LYS A 104 12.59 -13.28 7.95
CA LYS A 104 13.99 -13.13 7.57
C LYS A 104 14.93 -13.22 8.77
N SER A 105 14.58 -12.66 9.93
CA SER A 105 15.39 -12.79 11.14
C SER A 105 15.34 -14.22 11.71
N LEU A 106 14.18 -14.87 11.63
CA LEU A 106 13.97 -16.23 12.11
C LEU A 106 14.67 -17.29 11.26
N GLU A 107 14.98 -17.01 9.98
CA GLU A 107 15.61 -17.99 9.07
C GLU A 107 16.98 -18.48 9.57
N VAL A 108 17.67 -17.68 10.39
CA VAL A 108 18.99 -17.96 10.98
C VAL A 108 18.95 -18.13 12.50
N ASN A 109 17.78 -18.07 13.13
CA ASN A 109 17.67 -18.21 14.58
C ASN A 109 17.93 -19.66 15.01
N GLU A 110 19.04 -19.90 15.70
CA GLU A 110 19.51 -21.24 16.12
C GLU A 110 18.58 -21.93 17.13
N ASP A 111 17.82 -21.16 17.92
CA ASP A 111 16.86 -21.66 18.91
C ASP A 111 15.66 -22.36 18.26
N LEU A 112 15.38 -22.07 16.99
CA LEU A 112 14.33 -22.74 16.25
C LEU A 112 14.73 -24.17 15.83
N PRO A 113 13.77 -25.11 15.73
CA PRO A 113 14.01 -26.36 15.04
C PRO A 113 14.46 -26.16 13.59
N GLN A 114 15.44 -26.94 13.14
CA GLN A 114 16.00 -26.88 11.79
C GLN A 114 14.93 -26.97 10.69
N TYR A 115 13.91 -27.82 10.89
CA TYR A 115 12.84 -27.99 9.91
C TYR A 115 11.97 -26.73 9.72
N ILE A 116 11.80 -25.91 10.77
CA ILE A 116 11.08 -24.63 10.69
C ILE A 116 11.92 -23.63 9.89
N ARG A 117 13.20 -23.49 10.22
CA ARG A 117 14.13 -22.62 9.46
C ARG A 117 14.14 -22.95 7.97
N GLU A 118 14.16 -24.23 7.60
CA GLU A 118 14.17 -24.63 6.19
C GLU A 118 12.85 -24.33 5.47
N GLU A 119 11.69 -24.47 6.14
CA GLU A 119 10.39 -24.04 5.58
C GLU A 119 10.34 -22.51 5.39
N ILE A 120 10.88 -21.74 6.33
CA ILE A 120 11.01 -20.28 6.22
C ILE A 120 11.89 -19.92 5.01
N LYS A 121 13.10 -20.49 4.90
CA LYS A 121 14.01 -20.26 3.77
C LYS A 121 13.36 -20.63 2.44
N LYS A 122 12.61 -21.74 2.39
CA LYS A 122 11.87 -22.17 1.20
C LYS A 122 10.80 -21.15 0.81
N LEU A 123 10.03 -20.63 1.77
CA LEU A 123 9.02 -19.61 1.51
C LEU A 123 9.65 -18.31 1.00
N LEU A 124 10.72 -17.82 1.66
CA LEU A 124 11.43 -16.61 1.24
C LEU A 124 12.02 -16.76 -0.18
N ARG A 125 12.60 -17.92 -0.52
CA ARG A 125 13.05 -18.21 -1.90
C ARG A 125 11.91 -18.20 -2.91
N LYS A 126 10.74 -18.77 -2.56
CA LYS A 126 9.55 -18.75 -3.42
C LYS A 126 9.09 -17.31 -3.68
N ILE A 127 8.99 -16.48 -2.63
CA ILE A 127 8.59 -15.07 -2.77
C ILE A 127 9.58 -14.31 -3.65
N ASN A 128 10.88 -14.55 -3.49
CA ASN A 128 11.91 -13.94 -4.33
C ASN A 128 11.82 -14.31 -5.82
N ALA A 129 11.35 -15.52 -6.13
CA ALA A 129 11.13 -15.98 -7.50
C ALA A 129 9.82 -15.45 -8.11
N LEU A 130 8.80 -15.23 -7.29
CA LEU A 130 7.52 -14.68 -7.71
C LEU A 130 7.59 -13.17 -7.97
N VAL A 131 8.28 -12.44 -7.10
CA VAL A 131 8.51 -10.99 -7.24
C VAL A 131 9.84 -10.77 -7.97
N GLN A 132 9.78 -10.82 -9.29
CA GLN A 132 10.97 -10.76 -10.16
C GLN A 132 11.44 -9.34 -10.40
N SER A 133 10.50 -8.39 -10.51
CA SER A 133 10.79 -6.97 -10.76
C SER A 133 9.68 -6.08 -10.21
N PRO A 134 9.88 -4.75 -10.13
CA PRO A 134 8.83 -3.82 -9.76
C PRO A 134 7.58 -3.85 -10.65
N THR A 135 7.65 -4.48 -11.82
CA THR A 135 6.55 -4.60 -12.79
C THR A 135 6.14 -6.05 -13.07
N THR A 136 6.88 -7.02 -12.52
CA THR A 136 6.67 -8.46 -12.74
C THR A 136 6.54 -9.16 -11.39
N PHE A 137 5.30 -9.40 -11.00
CA PHE A 137 4.90 -10.02 -9.75
C PHE A 137 3.52 -10.71 -9.91
N PRO A 138 3.10 -11.59 -8.98
CA PRO A 138 1.82 -12.30 -9.09
C PRO A 138 0.64 -11.34 -9.22
N ARG A 139 -0.25 -11.62 -10.18
CA ARG A 139 -1.49 -10.84 -10.40
C ARG A 139 -2.74 -11.56 -9.91
N ASN A 140 -2.62 -12.85 -9.58
CA ASN A 140 -3.71 -13.61 -8.97
C ASN A 140 -3.73 -13.32 -7.46
N PRO A 141 -4.79 -12.69 -6.92
CA PRO A 141 -4.88 -12.38 -5.49
C PRO A 141 -4.79 -13.62 -4.61
N GLY A 142 -5.41 -14.73 -5.02
CA GLY A 142 -5.40 -15.98 -4.24
C GLY A 142 -4.02 -16.61 -4.13
N GLU A 143 -3.13 -16.39 -5.10
CA GLU A 143 -1.74 -16.85 -4.97
C GLU A 143 -1.00 -16.11 -3.85
N TRP A 144 -1.21 -14.79 -3.75
CA TRP A 144 -0.60 -13.97 -2.71
C TRP A 144 -1.23 -14.23 -1.34
N GLU A 145 -2.55 -14.42 -1.28
CA GLU A 145 -3.26 -14.73 -0.04
C GLU A 145 -2.75 -16.03 0.59
N ASN A 146 -2.52 -17.07 -0.22
CA ASN A 146 -1.91 -18.32 0.24
C ASN A 146 -0.50 -18.13 0.81
N ILE A 147 0.28 -17.21 0.25
CA ILE A 147 1.61 -16.84 0.79
C ILE A 147 1.43 -16.17 2.14
N ARG A 148 0.49 -15.23 2.26
CA ARG A 148 0.19 -14.54 3.53
C ARG A 148 -0.19 -15.53 4.63
N TYR A 149 -1.10 -16.47 4.35
CA TYR A 149 -1.45 -17.52 5.32
C TYR A 149 -0.23 -18.34 5.73
N LYS A 150 0.63 -18.71 4.77
CA LYS A 150 1.86 -19.47 5.08
C LYS A 150 2.87 -18.65 5.89
N MET A 151 2.96 -17.34 5.67
CA MET A 151 3.78 -16.44 6.50
C MET A 151 3.30 -16.44 7.94
N GLY A 152 2.00 -16.15 8.16
CA GLY A 152 1.40 -16.16 9.50
C GLY A 152 1.58 -17.50 10.21
N TYR A 153 1.26 -18.61 9.53
CA TYR A 153 1.46 -19.96 10.08
C TYR A 153 2.89 -20.23 10.55
N LEU A 154 3.90 -19.83 9.76
CA LEU A 154 5.29 -20.04 10.15
C LEU A 154 5.73 -19.13 11.30
N LEU A 155 5.21 -17.91 11.37
CA LEU A 155 5.47 -16.99 12.48
C LEU A 155 4.87 -17.52 13.78
N GLU A 156 3.61 -17.94 13.77
CA GLU A 156 2.95 -18.56 14.93
C GLU A 156 3.72 -19.80 15.41
N LYS A 157 4.08 -20.68 14.48
CA LYS A 157 4.84 -21.89 14.79
C LYS A 157 6.23 -21.60 15.36
N ALA A 158 6.93 -20.57 14.86
CA ALA A 158 8.22 -20.16 15.40
C ALA A 158 8.07 -19.59 16.83
N ASN A 159 6.99 -18.88 17.11
CA ASN A 159 6.70 -18.27 18.40
C ASN A 159 6.50 -19.31 19.53
N GLU A 160 6.15 -20.57 19.20
CA GLU A 160 6.09 -21.68 20.17
C GLU A 160 7.46 -22.04 20.78
N TYR A 161 8.56 -21.61 20.15
CA TYR A 161 9.93 -21.94 20.57
C TYR A 161 10.73 -20.75 21.10
N ILE A 162 10.22 -19.53 20.93
CA ILE A 162 10.91 -18.29 21.29
C ILE A 162 10.21 -17.72 22.52
N HIS A 163 10.86 -17.83 23.69
CA HIS A 163 10.43 -17.28 24.97
C HIS A 163 11.39 -16.20 25.45
#